data_AF-A0A2J8XB00-F1
#
_entry.id   AF-A0A2J8XB00-F1
#
_cell.length_a   1.000
_cell.length_b   1.000
_cell.length_c   1.000
_cell.angle_alpha   90.00
_cell.angle_beta   90.00
_cell.angle_gamma   90.00
#
_symmetry.space_group_name_H-M   'P 1'
#
loop_
_entity.id
_entity.type
_entity.pdbx_description
1 polymer ?
#
loop_
_entity_poly.entity_id
_entity_poly.type
_entity_poly.pdbx_seq_one_letter_code
_entity_poly.pdbx_strand_id
1 'polypeptide(L)'
;MHPGRTAGKGPSTHTQIDQQPPRLLIVHIALPSWADICTNLCEALQNFFSLACSLMGPSRMSLFSLYMVQDQHECILPFVQVKGNFARLQTCISELRMLQREGCFRSQGASLRLAVEDGLQQFKQYSRHVTTRAALTYTSLE
;
A
#
# COMPACT_ATOMS: atom_id res chain seq x y z
N MET A 1 -31.51 -15.95 45.88
CA MET A 1 -31.63 -15.98 44.41
C MET A 1 -31.19 -14.63 43.88
N HIS A 2 -29.98 -14.55 43.31
CA HIS A 2 -29.45 -13.34 42.69
C HIS A 2 -29.57 -13.49 41.16
N PRO A 3 -30.10 -12.52 40.42
CA PRO A 3 -30.16 -12.63 38.97
C PRO A 3 -28.77 -12.35 38.39
N GLY A 4 -28.26 -13.34 37.65
CA GLY A 4 -26.99 -13.26 36.93
C GLY A 4 -27.08 -12.21 35.82
N ARG A 5 -26.18 -11.23 35.90
CA ARG A 5 -25.93 -10.22 34.86
C ARG A 5 -25.23 -10.90 33.69
N THR A 6 -25.99 -11.26 32.67
CA THR A 6 -25.44 -11.67 31.37
C THR A 6 -24.86 -10.43 30.69
N ALA A 7 -23.53 -10.33 30.70
CA ALA A 7 -22.81 -9.37 29.88
C ALA A 7 -23.05 -9.73 28.40
N GLY A 8 -24.01 -9.06 27.79
CA GLY A 8 -24.21 -9.08 26.35
C GLY A 8 -22.94 -8.57 25.68
N LYS A 9 -22.17 -9.49 25.12
CA LYS A 9 -21.04 -9.20 24.25
C LYS A 9 -21.64 -8.69 22.93
N GLY A 10 -21.90 -7.39 22.87
CA GLY A 10 -22.28 -6.73 21.62
C GLY A 10 -21.23 -7.02 20.54
N PRO A 11 -21.61 -7.07 19.26
CA PRO A 11 -20.66 -7.30 18.18
C PRO A 11 -19.64 -6.18 18.22
N SER A 12 -18.42 -6.50 18.63
CA SER A 12 -17.27 -5.62 18.53
C SER A 12 -16.91 -5.49 17.05
N THR A 13 -17.68 -4.71 16.31
CA THR A 13 -17.28 -4.11 15.04
C THR A 13 -16.27 -3.02 15.33
N HIS A 14 -15.16 -3.39 15.97
CA HIS A 14 -13.93 -2.64 15.78
C HIS A 14 -13.60 -2.86 14.31
N THR A 15 -13.61 -1.81 13.51
CA THR A 15 -12.91 -1.76 12.24
C THR A 15 -11.46 -2.11 12.53
N GLN A 16 -11.19 -3.42 12.54
CA GLN A 16 -9.87 -3.99 12.69
C GLN A 16 -9.18 -3.56 11.41
N ILE A 17 -8.41 -2.47 11.50
CA ILE A 17 -7.36 -2.20 10.53
C ILE A 17 -6.62 -3.54 10.47
N ASP A 18 -6.81 -4.25 9.36
CA ASP A 18 -6.28 -5.58 9.15
C ASP A 18 -4.84 -5.58 9.69
N GLN A 19 -4.55 -6.43 10.69
CA GLN A 19 -3.29 -6.45 11.46
C GLN A 19 -2.04 -6.76 10.62
N GLN A 20 -2.19 -6.77 9.30
CA GLN A 20 -1.11 -6.96 8.36
C GLN A 20 -0.30 -5.67 8.25
N PRO A 21 1.04 -5.77 8.31
CA PRO A 21 1.90 -4.62 8.12
C PRO A 21 1.69 -4.01 6.73
N PRO A 22 1.68 -2.68 6.60
CA PRO A 22 1.68 -2.03 5.29
C PRO A 22 2.91 -2.46 4.51
N ARG A 23 2.76 -2.69 3.19
CA ARG A 23 3.87 -3.08 2.32
C ARG A 23 4.27 -1.93 1.42
N LEU A 24 5.55 -1.59 1.44
CA LEU A 24 6.17 -0.59 0.59
C LEU A 24 7.10 -1.30 -0.39
N LEU A 25 6.84 -1.18 -1.69
CA LEU A 25 7.76 -1.63 -2.73
C LEU A 25 8.53 -0.41 -3.24
N ILE A 26 9.86 -0.52 -3.27
CA ILE A 26 10.73 0.50 -3.84
C ILE A 26 11.48 -0.14 -5.00
N VAL A 27 11.24 0.36 -6.20
CA VAL A 27 11.84 -0.16 -7.43
C VAL A 27 13.01 0.71 -7.83
N HIS A 28 14.18 0.09 -7.94
CA HIS A 28 15.40 0.76 -8.34
C HIS A 28 15.61 0.63 -9.85
N ILE A 29 15.26 1.67 -10.62
CA ILE A 29 15.25 1.61 -12.10
C ILE A 29 16.59 1.98 -12.75
N ALA A 30 17.55 2.46 -11.95
CA ALA A 30 18.89 2.78 -12.45
C ALA A 30 19.77 1.56 -12.74
N LEU A 31 19.31 0.36 -12.41
CA LEU A 31 20.05 -0.87 -12.69
C LEU A 31 20.12 -1.09 -14.21
N PRO A 32 21.29 -1.44 -14.78
CA PRO A 32 21.42 -1.74 -16.20
C PRO A 32 20.44 -2.81 -16.70
N SER A 33 20.04 -3.74 -15.82
CA SER A 33 19.09 -4.83 -16.09
C SER A 33 17.62 -4.44 -15.97
N TRP A 34 17.27 -3.17 -15.70
CA TRP A 34 15.87 -2.76 -15.58
C TRP A 34 15.04 -3.12 -16.81
N ALA A 35 15.57 -2.93 -18.02
CA ALA A 35 14.88 -3.30 -19.25
C ALA A 35 14.52 -4.80 -19.31
N ASP A 36 15.39 -5.66 -18.79
CA ASP A 36 15.18 -7.11 -18.75
C ASP A 36 14.22 -7.55 -17.62
N ILE A 37 14.15 -6.76 -16.55
CA ILE A 37 13.36 -7.07 -15.33
C ILE A 37 11.95 -6.47 -15.40
N CYS A 38 11.79 -5.30 -16.03
CA CYS A 38 10.58 -4.49 -15.98
C CYS A 38 9.33 -5.27 -16.40
N THR A 39 9.38 -5.96 -17.55
CA THR A 39 8.27 -6.76 -18.06
C THR A 39 7.87 -7.85 -17.07
N ASN A 40 8.84 -8.63 -16.59
CA ASN A 40 8.62 -9.72 -15.64
C ASN A 40 8.08 -9.22 -14.30
N LEU A 41 8.60 -8.09 -13.80
CA LEU A 41 8.10 -7.47 -12.57
C LEU A 41 6.66 -7.00 -12.74
N CYS A 42 6.33 -6.31 -13.84
CA CYS A 42 4.99 -5.83 -14.10
C CYS A 42 3.98 -6.99 -14.23
N GLU A 43 4.35 -8.07 -14.91
CA GLU A 43 3.51 -9.29 -15.01
C GLU A 43 3.33 -9.97 -13.65
N ALA A 44 4.40 -10.12 -12.87
CA ALA A 44 4.34 -10.70 -11.54
C ALA A 44 3.43 -9.88 -10.60
N LEU A 45 3.54 -8.55 -10.63
CA LEU A 45 2.68 -7.65 -9.85
C LEU A 45 1.22 -7.75 -10.31
N GLN A 46 0.96 -7.77 -11.62
CA GLN A 46 -0.39 -7.91 -12.16
C GLN A 46 -1.05 -9.22 -11.70
N ASN A 47 -0.32 -10.33 -11.80
CA ASN A 47 -0.79 -11.65 -11.34
C ASN A 47 -0.97 -11.70 -9.83
N PHE A 48 -0.05 -11.11 -9.07
CA PHE A 48 -0.17 -11.04 -7.62
C PHE A 48 -1.41 -10.25 -7.19
N PHE A 49 -1.63 -9.06 -7.77
CA PHE A 49 -2.76 -8.21 -7.37
C PHE A 49 -4.10 -8.72 -7.88
N SER A 50 -4.16 -9.42 -9.01
CA SER A 50 -5.42 -10.04 -9.47
C SER A 50 -5.94 -11.05 -8.44
N LEU A 51 -5.02 -11.81 -7.82
CA LEU A 51 -5.31 -12.72 -6.72
C LEU A 51 -5.58 -11.95 -5.42
N ALA A 52 -4.64 -11.10 -4.99
CA ALA A 52 -4.73 -10.40 -3.69
C ALA A 52 -5.97 -9.51 -3.56
N CYS A 53 -6.48 -8.96 -4.67
CA CYS A 53 -7.71 -8.16 -4.67
C CYS A 53 -8.99 -9.00 -4.65
N SER A 54 -8.94 -10.24 -5.14
CA SER A 54 -10.13 -11.07 -5.42
C SER A 54 -10.34 -12.21 -4.41
N LEU A 55 -9.33 -12.53 -3.59
CA LEU A 55 -9.43 -13.57 -2.57
C LEU A 55 -10.54 -13.25 -1.56
N MET A 56 -11.36 -14.26 -1.30
CA MET A 56 -12.40 -14.20 -0.26
C MET A 56 -11.77 -14.17 1.14
N GLY A 57 -12.48 -13.53 2.07
CA GLY A 57 -12.03 -13.36 3.46
C GLY A 57 -11.16 -12.11 3.72
N PRO A 58 -10.57 -12.01 4.93
CA PRO A 58 -9.74 -10.87 5.34
C PRO A 58 -8.46 -10.76 4.52
N SER A 59 -8.05 -9.52 4.20
CA SER A 59 -6.87 -9.32 3.34
C SER A 59 -5.58 -9.75 4.06
N ARG A 60 -4.71 -10.48 3.35
CA ARG A 60 -3.35 -10.82 3.81
C ARG A 60 -2.32 -9.72 3.49
N MET A 61 -2.75 -8.70 2.76
CA MET A 61 -1.99 -7.50 2.45
C MET A 61 -2.97 -6.34 2.42
N SER A 62 -3.07 -5.64 3.55
CA SER A 62 -4.10 -4.62 3.73
C SER A 62 -3.77 -3.37 2.91
N LEU A 63 -2.52 -2.91 2.97
CA LEU A 63 -2.05 -1.66 2.39
C LEU A 63 -0.80 -1.84 1.54
N PHE A 64 -0.77 -1.16 0.40
CA PHE A 64 0.35 -1.15 -0.52
C PHE A 64 0.70 0.25 -0.99
N SER A 65 1.99 0.52 -1.15
CA SER A 65 2.56 1.74 -1.73
C SER A 65 3.74 1.36 -2.64
N LEU A 66 3.94 2.13 -3.71
CA LEU A 66 5.00 1.93 -4.70
C LEU A 66 5.80 3.23 -4.89
N TYR A 67 7.12 3.11 -4.74
CA TYR A 67 8.06 4.16 -5.09
C TYR A 67 9.02 3.66 -6.16
N MET A 68 9.51 4.61 -6.93
CA MET A 68 10.62 4.43 -7.84
C MET A 68 11.82 5.25 -7.35
N VAL A 69 13.03 4.72 -7.53
CA VAL A 69 14.28 5.43 -7.27
C VAL A 69 15.16 5.39 -8.51
N GLN A 70 15.57 6.58 -8.95
CA GLN A 70 16.63 6.78 -9.92
C GLN A 70 17.58 7.90 -9.44
N ASP A 71 17.54 9.09 -10.04
CA ASP A 71 18.24 10.27 -9.53
C ASP A 71 17.52 10.85 -8.30
N GLN A 72 16.20 10.75 -8.28
CA GLN A 72 15.33 11.13 -7.17
C GLN A 72 14.42 9.97 -6.80
N HIS A 73 13.73 10.08 -5.66
CA HIS A 73 12.65 9.17 -5.30
C HIS A 73 11.33 9.76 -5.80
N GLU A 74 10.49 8.92 -6.38
CA GLU A 74 9.17 9.30 -6.87
C GLU A 74 8.12 8.36 -6.29
N CYS A 75 7.04 8.93 -5.75
CA CYS A 75 5.89 8.16 -5.30
C CYS A 75 4.97 7.89 -6.50
N ILE A 76 4.98 6.66 -7.00
CA ILE A 76 4.12 6.23 -8.11
C ILE A 76 2.71 5.91 -7.59
N LEU A 77 2.63 5.28 -6.41
CA LEU A 77 1.37 4.94 -5.79
C LEU A 77 1.44 5.19 -4.28
N PRO A 78 0.67 6.15 -3.73
CA PRO A 78 0.58 6.30 -2.29
C PRO A 78 -0.11 5.11 -1.63
N PHE A 79 -0.04 4.98 -0.32
CA PHE A 79 -0.73 3.89 0.39
C PHE A 79 -2.21 3.78 0.04
N VAL A 80 -2.58 2.63 -0.52
CA VAL A 80 -3.96 2.25 -0.85
C VAL A 80 -4.29 0.89 -0.27
N GLN A 81 -5.58 0.66 -0.01
CA GLN A 81 -6.05 -0.68 0.30
C GLN A 81 -5.85 -1.58 -0.91
N VAL A 82 -5.35 -2.80 -0.72
CA VAL A 82 -5.19 -3.72 -1.87
C VAL A 82 -6.57 -4.23 -2.32
N LYS A 83 -7.36 -4.73 -1.37
CA LYS A 83 -8.70 -5.25 -1.65
C LYS A 83 -9.58 -4.16 -2.26
N GLY A 84 -10.23 -4.47 -3.38
CA GLY A 84 -11.12 -3.56 -4.10
C GLY A 84 -10.44 -2.46 -4.94
N ASN A 85 -9.11 -2.38 -4.99
CA ASN A 85 -8.39 -1.32 -5.73
C ASN A 85 -7.61 -1.85 -6.93
N PHE A 86 -7.99 -3.00 -7.51
CA PHE A 86 -7.26 -3.62 -8.61
C PHE A 86 -7.06 -2.68 -9.81
N ALA A 87 -8.07 -1.91 -10.20
CA ALA A 87 -7.95 -0.96 -11.29
C ALA A 87 -6.86 0.10 -11.05
N ARG A 88 -6.79 0.65 -9.82
CA ARG A 88 -5.76 1.63 -9.45
C ARG A 88 -4.36 1.01 -9.41
N LEU A 89 -4.26 -0.23 -8.91
CA LEU A 89 -3.00 -0.98 -8.91
C LEU A 89 -2.53 -1.27 -10.35
N GLN A 90 -3.45 -1.62 -11.24
CA GLN A 90 -3.15 -1.86 -12.66
C GLN A 90 -2.69 -0.59 -13.39
N THR A 91 -3.29 0.57 -13.10
CA THR A 91 -2.80 1.86 -13.63
C THR A 91 -1.36 2.11 -13.20
N CYS A 92 -1.07 1.95 -11.91
CA CYS A 92 0.28 2.10 -11.36
C CYS A 92 1.30 1.12 -12.01
N ILE A 93 0.93 -0.13 -12.26
CA ILE A 93 1.79 -1.08 -12.99
C ILE A 93 2.02 -0.65 -14.44
N SER A 94 1.01 -0.06 -15.07
CA SER A 94 1.12 0.45 -16.45
C SER A 94 2.06 1.65 -16.51
N GLU A 95 2.00 2.55 -15.52
CA GLU A 95 2.98 3.64 -15.36
C GLU A 95 4.39 3.10 -15.15
N LEU A 96 4.57 2.11 -14.26
CA LEU A 96 5.85 1.46 -14.02
C LEU A 96 6.46 0.87 -15.31
N ARG A 97 5.64 0.30 -16.19
CA ARG A 97 6.07 -0.24 -17.48
C ARG A 97 6.54 0.84 -18.46
N MET A 98 6.01 2.05 -18.35
CA MET A 98 6.38 3.18 -19.22
C MET A 98 7.64 3.91 -18.75
N LEU A 99 8.13 3.64 -17.53
CA LEU A 99 9.32 4.28 -17.00
C LEU A 99 10.55 3.89 -17.82
N GLN A 100 11.14 4.91 -18.46
CA GLN A 100 12.39 4.79 -19.20
C GLN A 100 13.56 5.17 -18.29
N ARG A 101 14.71 4.54 -18.49
CA ARG A 101 15.93 4.90 -17.76
C ARG A 101 16.41 6.28 -18.24
N GLU A 102 16.33 7.31 -17.41
CA GLU A 102 16.99 8.58 -17.76
C GLU A 102 18.52 8.47 -17.61
N GLY A 103 19.26 9.11 -18.52
CA GLY A 103 20.69 8.86 -18.77
C GLY A 103 21.68 9.49 -17.79
N CYS A 104 21.24 9.99 -16.63
CA CYS A 104 22.14 10.57 -15.63
C CYS A 104 22.17 9.70 -14.38
N PHE A 105 23.36 9.45 -13.85
CA PHE A 105 23.57 8.65 -12.64
C PHE A 105 24.22 9.54 -11.58
N ARG A 106 23.43 10.10 -10.67
CA ARG A 106 23.98 10.67 -9.42
C ARG A 106 23.96 9.62 -8.30
N SER A 107 24.69 9.87 -7.21
CA SER A 107 24.76 8.97 -6.04
C SER A 107 23.36 8.64 -5.49
N GLN A 108 22.96 7.37 -5.58
CA GLN A 108 21.58 6.90 -5.37
C GLN A 108 21.30 6.43 -3.94
N GLY A 109 22.35 6.33 -3.10
CA GLY A 109 22.22 5.87 -1.72
C GLY A 109 21.34 6.76 -0.86
N ALA A 110 21.31 8.07 -1.14
CA ALA A 110 20.42 9.01 -0.45
C ALA A 110 18.95 8.84 -0.88
N SER A 111 18.70 8.60 -2.17
CA SER A 111 17.34 8.54 -2.73
C SER A 111 16.54 7.35 -2.18
N LEU A 112 17.16 6.19 -1.99
CA LEU A 112 16.50 5.04 -1.35
C LEU A 112 16.08 5.35 0.09
N ARG A 113 16.97 5.97 0.87
CA ARG A 113 16.66 6.36 2.25
C ARG A 113 15.49 7.35 2.30
N LEU A 114 15.50 8.35 1.42
CA LEU A 114 14.42 9.34 1.32
C LEU A 114 13.08 8.69 0.95
N ALA A 115 13.06 7.73 0.02
CA ALA A 115 11.85 6.98 -0.33
C ALA A 115 11.25 6.22 0.87
N VAL A 116 12.10 5.63 1.72
CA VAL A 116 11.66 4.95 2.94
C VAL A 116 11.13 5.96 3.97
N GLU A 117 11.83 7.07 4.18
CA GLU A 117 11.42 8.12 5.12
C GLU A 117 10.08 8.75 4.68
N ASP A 118 9.91 9.02 3.39
CA ASP A 118 8.66 9.57 2.82
C ASP A 118 7.52 8.57 2.93
N GLY A 119 7.74 7.30 2.56
CA GLY A 119 6.75 6.23 2.76
C GLY A 119 6.31 6.10 4.23
N LEU A 120 7.23 6.20 5.18
CA LEU A 120 6.90 6.20 6.60
C LEU A 120 6.04 7.41 7.00
N GLN A 121 6.35 8.60 6.50
CA GLN A 121 5.57 9.81 6.77
C GLN A 121 4.16 9.70 6.16
N GLN A 122 4.07 9.25 4.91
CA GLN A 122 2.81 8.99 4.22
C GLN A 122 1.94 7.98 5.01
N PHE A 123 2.51 6.89 5.50
CA PHE A 123 1.77 5.92 6.31
C PHE A 123 1.27 6.50 7.63
N LYS A 124 2.07 7.33 8.31
CA LYS A 124 1.65 8.02 9.55
C LYS A 124 0.45 8.94 9.27
N GLN A 125 0.48 9.69 8.16
CA GLN A 125 -0.64 10.54 7.75
C GLN A 125 -1.88 9.72 7.41
N TYR A 126 -1.72 8.67 6.58
CA TYR A 126 -2.81 7.75 6.22
C TYR A 126 -3.49 7.18 7.47
N SER A 127 -2.69 6.68 8.43
CA SER A 127 -3.20 6.07 9.66
C SER A 127 -3.99 7.05 10.54
N ARG A 128 -3.56 8.31 10.59
CA ARG A 128 -4.29 9.37 11.30
C ARG A 128 -5.65 9.64 10.64
N HIS A 129 -5.68 9.81 9.31
CA HIS A 129 -6.92 10.11 8.58
C HIS A 129 -7.93 8.95 8.63
N VAL A 130 -7.48 7.70 8.55
CA VAL A 130 -8.36 6.53 8.66
C VAL A 130 -8.95 6.43 10.07
N THR A 131 -8.16 6.68 11.11
CA THR A 131 -8.64 6.70 12.50
C THR A 131 -9.72 7.78 12.70
N THR A 132 -9.50 8.98 12.15
CA THR A 132 -10.49 10.07 12.22
C THR A 132 -11.77 9.73 11.42
N ARG A 133 -11.65 9.14 10.24
CA ARG A 133 -12.81 8.76 9.41
C ARG A 133 -13.63 7.63 10.03
N ALA A 134 -12.97 6.67 10.68
CA ALA A 134 -13.65 5.66 11.48
C ALA A 134 -14.43 6.31 12.63
N ALA A 135 -13.81 7.23 13.40
CA ALA A 135 -14.47 7.93 14.50
C ALA A 135 -15.73 8.73 14.04
N LEU A 136 -15.66 9.44 12.91
CA LEU A 136 -16.80 10.20 12.36
C LEU A 136 -17.96 9.32 11.88
N THR A 137 -17.68 8.07 11.49
CA THR A 137 -18.72 7.12 11.08
C THR A 137 -19.54 6.64 12.28
N TYR A 138 -18.96 6.58 13.48
CA TYR A 138 -19.70 6.22 14.70
C TYR A 138 -20.55 7.37 15.25
N THR A 139 -20.19 8.63 15.02
CA THR A 139 -20.94 9.80 15.52
C THR A 139 -22.08 10.25 14.61
N SER A 140 -22.20 9.68 13.41
CA SER A 140 -23.27 10.03 12.45
C SER A 140 -24.45 9.03 12.48
N LEU A 141 -24.46 8.12 13.45
CA LEU A 141 -25.50 7.12 13.69
C LEU A 141 -26.39 7.45 14.92
N GLU A 142 -26.27 8.67 15.47
CA GLU A 142 -27.16 9.19 16.52
C GLU A 142 -28.36 9.95 15.94
#